data_AF-A0A854XGN1-F1
#
_entry.id   AF-A0A854XGN1-F1
#
_cell.length_a   1.000
_cell.length_b   1.000
_cell.length_c   1.000
_cell.angle_alpha   90.00
_cell.angle_beta   90.00
_cell.angle_gamma   90.00
#
_symmetry.space_group_name_H-M   'P 1'
#
loop_
_entity.id
_entity.type
_entity.pdbx_description
1 polymer ?
#
loop_
_entity_poly.entity_id
_entity_poly.type
_entity_poly.pdbx_seq_one_letter_code
_entity_poly.pdbx_strand_id
1 'polypeptide(L)'
;MSLQLIFTLEATLGTLARLFAAEGAAQEVAVLTFSKPEVVESHYDNWNGGTTYYSLIMEVPLNLYPQIEPRKTELEAIIFKKLEVIVNKNPSDAFCEVKISPAVVEDPQWREKATAWLSGSKVSNQGRVRSDNVAPLTADGLIFRSQPEIHMYKAFKSMGISFAPLPVFIRGGLDYRRIEPDFVLIRNGIMMVVEVDGDTVHQETPAEAHARTTMLLHEGVHFERIRASECDSPEKAKKAVEKILLVFDKIHSAR
;
A
#
# COMPACT_ATOMS: atom_id res chain seq x y z
N MET A 1 37.64 3.34 7.44
CA MET A 1 37.44 4.75 7.84
C MET A 1 36.24 5.21 7.03
N SER A 2 35.08 5.35 7.67
CA SER A 2 33.77 5.30 6.99
C SER A 2 33.50 6.56 6.17
N LEU A 3 32.82 6.37 5.04
CA LEU A 3 32.24 7.38 4.11
C LEU A 3 31.41 8.49 4.80
N GLN A 4 31.21 8.41 6.12
CA GLN A 4 30.43 9.29 6.96
C GLN A 4 31.00 10.72 7.12
N LEU A 5 32.18 11.02 6.56
CA LEU A 5 32.85 12.31 6.79
C LEU A 5 32.67 13.36 5.67
N ILE A 6 32.00 13.08 4.55
CA ILE A 6 32.15 13.93 3.34
C ILE A 6 30.84 14.53 2.79
N PHE A 7 29.68 13.87 2.89
CA PHE A 7 28.37 14.47 2.64
C PHE A 7 27.26 13.58 3.21
N THR A 8 26.13 14.17 3.60
CA THR A 8 24.95 13.38 3.95
C THR A 8 24.28 12.95 2.64
N LEU A 9 24.36 11.66 2.30
CA LEU A 9 23.73 11.09 1.08
C LEU A 9 22.28 11.58 0.92
N GLU A 10 21.48 11.49 1.97
CA GLU A 10 20.10 12.01 2.01
C GLU A 10 20.00 13.51 1.72
N ALA A 11 20.89 14.34 2.26
CA ALA A 11 20.87 15.77 2.00
C ALA A 11 21.27 16.10 0.54
N THR A 12 22.22 15.34 -0.02
CA THR A 12 22.63 15.45 -1.42
C THR A 12 21.48 15.04 -2.34
N LEU A 13 20.82 13.90 -2.09
CA LEU A 13 19.67 13.43 -2.86
C LEU A 13 18.48 14.39 -2.73
N GLY A 14 18.22 14.91 -1.52
CA GLY A 14 17.19 15.94 -1.31
C GLY A 14 17.48 17.25 -2.04
N THR A 15 18.76 17.62 -2.19
CA THR A 15 19.18 18.77 -3.00
C THR A 15 18.98 18.49 -4.49
N LEU A 16 19.39 17.32 -4.98
CA LEU A 16 19.17 16.90 -6.37
C LEU A 16 17.69 16.90 -6.73
N ALA A 17 16.84 16.33 -5.87
CA ALA A 17 15.40 16.28 -6.08
C ALA A 17 14.81 17.69 -6.21
N ARG A 18 15.24 18.66 -5.39
CA ARG A 18 14.81 20.06 -5.49
C ARG A 18 15.29 20.73 -6.79
N LEU A 19 16.52 20.46 -7.23
CA LEU A 19 17.05 21.00 -8.48
C LEU A 19 16.28 20.47 -9.69
N PHE A 20 15.96 19.17 -9.73
CA PHE A 20 15.14 18.59 -10.79
C PHE A 20 13.68 19.03 -10.73
N ALA A 21 13.11 19.18 -9.52
CA ALA A 21 11.76 19.71 -9.36
C ALA A 21 11.62 21.13 -9.89
N ALA A 22 12.63 21.99 -9.68
CA ALA A 22 12.66 23.35 -10.22
C ALA A 22 12.70 23.39 -11.76
N GLU A 23 13.16 22.31 -12.40
CA GLU A 23 13.22 22.15 -13.86
C GLU A 23 12.00 21.42 -14.44
N GLY A 24 11.06 20.98 -13.61
CA GLY A 24 9.91 20.17 -14.05
C GLY A 24 10.28 18.73 -14.45
N ALA A 25 11.45 18.25 -14.05
CA ALA A 25 12.00 16.94 -14.39
C ALA A 25 11.41 15.83 -13.50
N ALA A 26 10.17 15.44 -13.77
CA ALA A 26 9.36 14.59 -12.89
C ALA A 26 9.88 13.15 -12.73
N GLN A 27 10.50 12.57 -13.77
CA GLN A 27 10.99 11.19 -13.72
C GLN A 27 12.23 11.07 -12.82
N GLU A 28 13.12 12.03 -12.89
CA GLU A 28 14.33 12.17 -12.08
C GLU A 28 13.96 12.36 -10.61
N VAL A 29 12.98 13.23 -10.33
CA VAL A 29 12.42 13.41 -8.97
C VAL A 29 11.83 12.11 -8.45
N ALA A 30 11.05 11.38 -9.26
CA ALA A 30 10.46 10.11 -8.84
C ALA A 30 11.55 9.07 -8.50
N VAL A 31 12.59 8.94 -9.33
CA VAL A 31 13.72 8.04 -9.07
C VAL A 31 14.43 8.40 -7.77
N LEU A 32 14.76 9.69 -7.56
CA LEU A 32 15.46 10.15 -6.35
C LEU A 32 14.61 10.02 -5.08
N THR A 33 13.28 10.09 -5.20
CA THR A 33 12.35 10.04 -4.05
C THR A 33 12.01 8.62 -3.63
N PHE A 34 11.81 7.73 -4.60
CA PHE A 34 11.27 6.39 -4.33
C PHE A 34 12.31 5.29 -4.34
N SER A 35 13.55 5.58 -4.78
CA SER A 35 14.62 4.59 -4.72
C SER A 35 15.17 4.43 -3.30
N LYS A 36 15.73 3.26 -3.02
CA LYS A 36 16.62 3.05 -1.89
C LYS A 36 18.06 3.25 -2.38
N PRO A 37 18.78 4.28 -1.92
CA PRO A 37 20.12 4.58 -2.38
C PRO A 37 21.17 3.76 -1.61
N GLU A 38 22.22 3.34 -2.31
CA GLU A 38 23.40 2.68 -1.75
C GLU A 38 24.65 3.19 -2.45
N VAL A 39 25.71 3.47 -1.69
CA VAL A 39 27.01 3.87 -2.26
C VAL A 39 27.98 2.71 -2.15
N VAL A 40 28.51 2.27 -3.28
CA VAL A 40 29.41 1.12 -3.38
C VAL A 40 30.78 1.59 -3.88
N GLU A 41 31.84 1.21 -3.18
CA GLU A 41 33.21 1.42 -3.63
C GLU A 41 33.46 0.60 -4.90
N SER A 42 33.85 1.28 -5.98
CA SER A 42 33.98 0.69 -7.31
C SER A 42 35.43 0.30 -7.61
N HIS A 43 36.38 1.21 -7.39
CA HIS A 43 37.80 0.98 -7.65
C HIS A 43 38.67 2.02 -6.93
N TYR A 44 39.96 1.72 -6.75
CA TYR A 44 40.96 2.63 -6.19
C TYR A 44 42.10 2.86 -7.19
N ASP A 45 42.32 4.11 -7.56
CA ASP A 45 43.45 4.63 -8.33
C ASP A 45 44.58 5.01 -7.37
N ASN A 46 45.84 4.62 -7.66
CA ASN A 46 47.02 4.93 -6.82
C ASN A 46 48.00 5.97 -7.44
N TRP A 47 47.61 6.66 -8.50
CA TRP A 47 48.33 7.79 -9.08
C TRP A 47 48.13 9.04 -8.19
N ASN A 48 49.10 9.96 -8.15
CA ASN A 48 49.07 11.33 -7.54
C ASN A 48 48.55 11.51 -6.09
N GLY A 49 48.49 10.46 -5.27
CA GLY A 49 47.99 10.55 -3.88
C GLY A 49 46.75 9.68 -3.64
N GLY A 50 46.23 9.07 -4.70
CA GLY A 50 45.19 8.05 -4.68
C GLY A 50 43.78 8.62 -4.72
N THR A 51 42.92 8.05 -5.56
CA THR A 51 41.50 8.42 -5.68
C THR A 51 40.62 7.18 -5.53
N THR A 52 39.69 7.24 -4.58
CA THR A 52 38.68 6.20 -4.42
C THR A 52 37.43 6.56 -5.23
N TYR A 53 37.00 5.64 -6.09
CA TYR A 53 35.81 5.81 -6.92
C TYR A 53 34.61 5.10 -6.31
N TYR A 54 33.47 5.79 -6.31
CA TYR A 54 32.20 5.28 -5.79
C TYR A 54 31.10 5.29 -6.86
N SER A 55 30.23 4.29 -6.78
CA SER A 55 29.00 4.21 -7.57
C SER A 55 27.80 4.43 -6.68
N LEU A 56 26.84 5.23 -7.15
CA LEU A 56 25.53 5.37 -6.51
C LEU A 56 24.55 4.39 -7.14
N ILE A 57 24.16 3.37 -6.39
CA ILE A 57 23.10 2.44 -6.77
C ILE A 57 21.77 2.97 -6.24
N MET A 58 20.75 3.00 -7.08
CA MET A 58 19.40 3.43 -6.74
C MET A 58 18.42 2.29 -7.06
N GLU A 59 18.03 1.56 -6.02
CA GLU A 59 17.06 0.47 -6.13
C GLU A 59 15.64 1.03 -6.18
N VAL A 60 15.01 1.04 -7.36
CA VAL A 60 13.66 1.57 -7.54
C VAL A 60 12.58 0.49 -7.34
N PRO A 61 11.39 0.86 -6.82
CA PRO A 61 10.26 -0.06 -6.67
C PRO A 61 9.83 -0.72 -8.00
N LEU A 62 9.39 -1.98 -7.93
CA LEU A 62 9.00 -2.78 -9.10
C LEU A 62 7.82 -2.20 -9.90
N ASN A 63 6.98 -1.36 -9.29
CA ASN A 63 5.91 -0.64 -9.99
C ASN A 63 6.41 0.60 -10.75
N LEU A 64 7.55 1.16 -10.35
CA LEU A 64 8.17 2.33 -10.99
C LEU A 64 9.13 1.90 -12.10
N TYR A 65 9.90 0.83 -11.92
CA TYR A 65 10.95 0.39 -12.85
C TYR A 65 10.47 0.26 -14.32
N PRO A 66 9.33 -0.39 -14.65
CA PRO A 66 8.88 -0.51 -16.04
C PRO A 66 8.53 0.82 -16.70
N GLN A 67 8.18 1.85 -15.91
CA GLN A 67 7.83 3.17 -16.43
C GLN A 67 9.08 3.97 -16.84
N ILE A 68 10.22 3.68 -16.22
CA ILE A 68 11.49 4.39 -16.46
C ILE A 68 12.49 3.60 -17.30
N GLU A 69 12.33 2.27 -17.39
CA GLU A 69 13.22 1.37 -18.13
C GLU A 69 13.54 1.86 -19.55
N PRO A 70 12.58 2.35 -20.37
CA PRO A 70 12.88 2.82 -21.72
C PRO A 70 13.85 4.01 -21.78
N ARG A 71 13.97 4.78 -20.71
CA ARG A 71 14.84 5.97 -20.60
C ARG A 71 15.89 5.83 -19.50
N LYS A 72 16.09 4.63 -18.96
CA LYS A 72 16.93 4.40 -17.78
C LYS A 72 18.35 4.97 -17.95
N THR A 73 19.03 4.65 -19.07
CA THR A 73 20.40 5.11 -19.33
C THR A 73 20.49 6.63 -19.44
N GLU A 74 19.46 7.29 -19.97
CA GLU A 74 19.37 8.74 -20.02
C GLU A 74 19.23 9.34 -18.61
N LEU A 75 18.35 8.76 -17.79
CA LEU A 75 18.13 9.18 -16.41
C LEU A 75 19.40 9.02 -15.56
N GLU A 76 20.09 7.87 -15.67
CA GLU A 76 21.37 7.61 -15.01
C GLU A 76 22.41 8.69 -15.34
N ALA A 77 22.57 9.02 -16.63
CA ALA A 77 23.52 10.03 -17.09
C ALA A 77 23.16 11.45 -16.60
N ILE A 78 21.87 11.83 -16.66
CA ILE A 78 21.40 13.14 -16.23
C ILE A 78 21.57 13.32 -14.71
N ILE A 79 21.20 12.31 -13.92
CA ILE A 79 21.33 12.33 -12.46
C ILE A 79 22.81 12.37 -12.08
N PHE A 80 23.65 11.56 -12.72
CA PHE A 80 25.10 11.57 -12.48
C PHE A 80 25.72 12.96 -12.76
N LYS A 81 25.44 13.54 -13.93
CA LYS A 81 25.96 14.86 -14.30
C LYS A 81 25.60 15.95 -13.29
N LYS A 82 24.39 15.87 -12.72
CA LYS A 82 23.96 16.84 -11.71
C LYS A 82 24.51 16.54 -10.32
N LEU A 83 24.69 15.27 -9.98
CA LEU A 83 25.37 14.83 -8.76
C LEU A 83 26.80 15.38 -8.71
N GLU A 84 27.56 15.30 -9.81
CA GLU A 84 28.93 15.81 -9.92
C GLU A 84 29.06 17.27 -9.48
N VAL A 85 28.08 18.12 -9.83
CA VAL A 85 28.07 19.56 -9.45
C VAL A 85 28.03 19.74 -7.92
N ILE A 86 27.44 18.80 -7.19
CA ILE A 86 27.27 18.88 -5.74
C ILE A 86 28.45 18.24 -5.00
N VAL A 87 28.96 17.11 -5.51
CA VAL A 87 29.91 16.23 -4.78
C VAL A 87 31.38 16.47 -5.10
N ASN A 88 31.73 17.15 -6.21
CA ASN A 88 33.13 17.43 -6.61
C ASN A 88 33.85 18.48 -5.76
N LYS A 89 33.70 18.44 -4.44
CA LYS A 89 34.33 19.38 -3.49
C LYS A 89 35.67 18.89 -2.93
N ASN A 90 36.00 17.60 -3.07
CA ASN A 90 37.22 16.99 -2.55
C ASN A 90 38.00 16.26 -3.68
N PRO A 91 39.31 16.48 -3.85
CA PRO A 91 40.10 15.83 -4.92
C PRO A 91 40.32 14.32 -4.76
N SER A 92 40.18 13.76 -3.55
CA SER A 92 40.59 12.37 -3.25
C SER A 92 39.46 11.32 -3.33
N ASP A 93 38.21 11.75 -3.49
CA ASP A 93 37.04 10.87 -3.59
C ASP A 93 36.16 11.35 -4.75
N ALA A 94 35.80 10.44 -5.66
CA ALA A 94 35.02 10.76 -6.85
C ALA A 94 33.87 9.76 -7.07
N PHE A 95 32.73 10.25 -7.56
CA PHE A 95 31.69 9.37 -8.10
C PHE A 95 32.01 9.06 -9.56
N CYS A 96 31.83 7.81 -9.98
CA CYS A 96 32.05 7.39 -11.37
C CYS A 96 30.75 7.10 -12.13
N GLU A 97 29.70 6.64 -11.45
CA GLU A 97 28.42 6.35 -12.09
C GLU A 97 27.23 6.41 -11.12
N VAL A 98 26.04 6.55 -11.72
CA VAL A 98 24.74 6.30 -11.09
C VAL A 98 24.11 5.11 -11.81
N LYS A 99 23.65 4.11 -11.06
CA LYS A 99 22.94 2.95 -11.60
C LYS A 99 21.56 2.80 -10.99
N ILE A 100 20.56 2.61 -11.85
CA ILE A 100 19.19 2.35 -11.46
C ILE A 100 18.90 0.85 -11.61
N SER A 101 18.57 0.19 -10.52
CA SER A 101 18.21 -1.25 -10.52
C SER A 101 16.79 -1.43 -9.98
N PRO A 102 16.07 -2.48 -10.37
CA PRO A 102 14.84 -2.83 -9.67
C PRO A 102 15.18 -3.32 -8.26
N ALA A 103 14.41 -2.89 -7.27
CA ALA A 103 14.53 -3.37 -5.91
C ALA A 103 14.26 -4.89 -5.85
N VAL A 104 15.19 -5.63 -5.24
CA VAL A 104 15.01 -7.06 -5.00
C VAL A 104 14.06 -7.24 -3.82
N VAL A 105 12.95 -7.92 -4.05
CA VAL A 105 11.95 -8.20 -3.02
C VAL A 105 12.06 -9.65 -2.59
N GLU A 106 12.33 -9.87 -1.31
CA GLU A 106 12.23 -11.20 -0.70
C GLU A 106 10.75 -11.51 -0.40
N ASP A 107 10.14 -12.35 -1.24
CA ASP A 107 8.78 -12.84 -1.04
C ASP A 107 8.78 -14.37 -1.09
N PRO A 108 8.75 -15.07 0.05
CA PRO A 108 8.77 -16.54 0.09
C PRO A 108 7.63 -17.20 -0.70
N GLN A 109 6.55 -16.46 -0.98
CA GLN A 109 5.35 -16.95 -1.68
C GLN A 109 5.22 -16.40 -3.12
N TRP A 110 6.31 -15.89 -3.70
CA TRP A 110 6.25 -15.23 -5.01
C TRP A 110 5.74 -16.15 -6.12
N ARG A 111 6.02 -17.47 -6.04
CA ARG A 111 5.59 -18.46 -7.03
C ARG A 111 4.08 -18.68 -7.00
N GLU A 112 3.50 -18.76 -5.81
CA GLU A 112 2.06 -18.90 -5.61
C GLU A 112 1.32 -17.66 -6.10
N LYS A 113 1.83 -16.46 -5.77
CA LYS A 113 1.25 -15.19 -6.22
C LYS A 113 1.36 -14.99 -7.74
N ALA A 114 2.48 -15.37 -8.35
CA ALA A 114 2.66 -15.34 -9.80
C ALA A 114 1.71 -16.33 -10.51
N THR A 115 1.55 -17.53 -9.95
CA THR A 115 0.61 -18.54 -10.46
C THR A 115 -0.84 -18.04 -10.38
N ALA A 116 -1.23 -17.44 -9.25
CA ALA A 116 -2.54 -16.81 -9.09
C ALA A 116 -2.77 -15.64 -10.05
N TRP A 117 -1.72 -14.88 -10.39
CA TRP A 117 -1.81 -13.83 -11.39
C TRP A 117 -2.06 -14.39 -12.79
N LEU A 118 -1.31 -15.43 -13.18
CA LEU A 118 -1.44 -16.11 -14.48
C LEU A 118 -2.80 -16.80 -14.63
N SER A 119 -3.38 -17.31 -13.53
CA SER A 119 -4.71 -17.93 -13.53
C SER A 119 -5.87 -16.92 -13.58
N GLY A 120 -5.59 -15.61 -13.71
CA GLY A 120 -6.62 -14.57 -13.82
C GLY A 120 -7.24 -14.13 -12.49
N SER A 121 -6.70 -14.54 -11.34
CA SER A 121 -7.21 -14.21 -10.01
C SER A 121 -7.03 -12.73 -9.61
N LYS A 122 -6.61 -11.86 -10.53
CA LYS A 122 -6.43 -10.40 -10.30
C LYS A 122 -7.59 -9.53 -10.77
N VAL A 123 -8.64 -10.06 -11.41
CA VAL A 123 -9.89 -9.30 -11.59
C VAL A 123 -10.67 -9.38 -10.28
N SER A 124 -10.30 -8.53 -9.32
CA SER A 124 -11.07 -8.33 -8.09
C SER A 124 -11.89 -7.06 -8.23
N ASN A 125 -13.20 -7.18 -8.03
CA ASN A 125 -14.12 -6.04 -7.92
C ASN A 125 -14.18 -5.48 -6.48
N GLN A 126 -13.31 -5.96 -5.57
CA GLN A 126 -13.18 -5.41 -4.23
C GLN A 126 -12.63 -3.98 -4.32
N GLY A 127 -13.17 -3.09 -3.49
CA GLY A 127 -12.72 -1.71 -3.47
C GLY A 127 -11.29 -1.60 -2.92
N ARG A 128 -10.53 -0.63 -3.47
CA ARG A 128 -9.10 -0.42 -3.15
C ARG A 128 -8.80 1.02 -2.72
N VAL A 129 -9.81 1.83 -2.43
CA VAL A 129 -9.72 3.30 -2.60
C VAL A 129 -9.40 4.09 -1.32
N ARG A 130 -9.00 3.45 -0.22
CA ARG A 130 -8.32 4.17 0.87
C ARG A 130 -6.82 4.03 0.70
N SER A 131 -6.23 5.00 0.01
CA SER A 131 -4.85 5.05 -0.48
C SER A 131 -3.79 5.41 0.57
N ASP A 132 -4.07 5.22 1.86
CA ASP A 132 -3.25 5.87 2.90
C ASP A 132 -2.62 4.88 3.88
N ASN A 133 -2.80 3.56 3.72
CA ASN A 133 -2.08 2.60 4.56
C ASN A 133 -1.53 1.40 3.80
N VAL A 134 -0.25 1.20 4.05
CA VAL A 134 0.67 0.21 3.50
C VAL A 134 0.33 -1.19 4.03
N ALA A 135 0.48 -2.17 3.13
CA ALA A 135 0.28 -3.63 3.27
C ALA A 135 -1.18 -4.12 3.13
N PRO A 136 -1.62 -4.52 1.91
CA PRO A 136 -2.88 -5.24 1.75
C PRO A 136 -2.70 -6.62 2.38
N LEU A 137 -3.22 -6.82 3.59
CA LEU A 137 -3.28 -8.17 4.15
C LEU A 137 -4.16 -9.01 3.23
N THR A 138 -3.72 -10.23 2.93
CA THR A 138 -4.46 -11.12 2.02
C THR A 138 -4.85 -12.42 2.70
N ALA A 139 -6.06 -12.91 2.42
CA ALA A 139 -6.50 -14.26 2.77
C ALA A 139 -7.34 -14.83 1.63
N ASP A 140 -7.05 -16.07 1.21
CA ASP A 140 -7.78 -16.79 0.14
C ASP A 140 -7.95 -15.98 -1.16
N GLY A 141 -6.93 -15.18 -1.52
CA GLY A 141 -6.95 -14.32 -2.71
C GLY A 141 -7.73 -13.00 -2.57
N LEU A 142 -8.28 -12.73 -1.39
CA LEU A 142 -9.01 -11.50 -1.06
C LEU A 142 -8.13 -10.52 -0.29
N ILE A 143 -8.44 -9.23 -0.36
CA ILE A 143 -7.72 -8.15 0.31
C ILE A 143 -8.49 -7.72 1.57
N PHE A 144 -7.76 -7.35 2.63
CA PHE A 144 -8.28 -6.85 3.90
C PHE A 144 -7.45 -5.67 4.41
N ARG A 145 -8.07 -4.78 5.19
CA ARG A 145 -7.44 -3.57 5.72
C ARG A 145 -6.83 -3.81 7.11
N SER A 146 -7.24 -4.86 7.82
CA SER A 146 -6.78 -5.16 9.18
C SER A 146 -6.80 -6.66 9.53
N GLN A 147 -6.03 -7.07 10.54
CA GLN A 147 -6.07 -8.46 11.05
C GLN A 147 -7.42 -8.82 11.70
N PRO A 148 -8.08 -7.93 12.47
CA PRO A 148 -9.44 -8.18 12.95
C PRO A 148 -10.44 -8.51 11.84
N GLU A 149 -10.37 -7.84 10.68
CA GLU A 149 -11.17 -8.21 9.51
C GLU A 149 -10.86 -9.64 9.01
N ILE A 150 -9.58 -10.05 8.99
CA ILE A 150 -9.20 -11.42 8.61
C ILE A 150 -9.76 -12.45 9.60
N HIS A 151 -9.78 -12.15 10.90
CA HIS A 151 -10.40 -13.04 11.88
C HIS A 151 -11.91 -13.15 11.66
N MET A 152 -12.60 -12.03 11.41
CA MET A 152 -14.02 -12.01 11.08
C MET A 152 -14.31 -12.81 9.79
N TYR A 153 -13.52 -12.59 8.74
CA TYR A 153 -13.56 -13.36 7.50
C TYR A 153 -13.51 -14.87 7.74
N LYS A 154 -12.51 -15.33 8.50
CA LYS A 154 -12.35 -16.76 8.83
C LYS A 154 -13.52 -17.28 9.67
N ALA A 155 -14.01 -16.49 10.62
CA ALA A 155 -15.16 -16.85 11.44
C ALA A 155 -16.43 -17.00 10.59
N PHE A 156 -16.77 -16.02 9.75
CA PHE A 156 -17.90 -16.08 8.84
C PHE A 156 -17.84 -17.31 7.93
N LYS A 157 -16.67 -17.57 7.33
CA LYS A 157 -16.42 -18.75 6.49
C LYS A 157 -16.64 -20.05 7.26
N SER A 158 -16.08 -20.16 8.47
CA SER A 158 -16.21 -21.37 9.31
C SER A 158 -17.64 -21.65 9.78
N MET A 159 -18.47 -20.61 9.89
CA MET A 159 -19.87 -20.70 10.34
C MET A 159 -20.87 -20.81 9.17
N GLY A 160 -20.38 -20.96 7.93
CA GLY A 160 -21.23 -21.17 6.75
C GLY A 160 -22.12 -19.97 6.39
N ILE A 161 -21.68 -18.75 6.72
CA ILE A 161 -22.41 -17.53 6.38
C ILE A 161 -22.07 -17.15 4.93
N SER A 162 -23.06 -16.68 4.16
CA SER A 162 -22.82 -16.08 2.84
C SER A 162 -22.49 -14.59 3.02
N PHE A 163 -21.35 -14.15 2.51
CA PHE A 163 -20.91 -12.76 2.68
C PHE A 163 -19.97 -12.30 1.56
N ALA A 164 -19.79 -10.99 1.45
CA ALA A 164 -18.82 -10.32 0.59
C ALA A 164 -17.93 -9.38 1.42
N PRO A 165 -16.59 -9.55 1.41
CA PRO A 165 -15.67 -8.60 2.02
C PRO A 165 -15.31 -7.46 1.05
N LEU A 166 -15.19 -6.24 1.58
CA LEU A 166 -14.91 -5.00 0.83
C LEU A 166 -15.74 -4.80 -0.46
N PRO A 167 -17.07 -5.07 -0.45
CA PRO A 167 -17.89 -4.83 -1.63
C PRO A 167 -18.00 -3.34 -1.92
N VAL A 168 -17.97 -2.99 -3.21
CA VAL A 168 -18.24 -1.62 -3.65
C VAL A 168 -19.71 -1.48 -4.02
N PHE A 169 -20.41 -0.56 -3.37
CA PHE A 169 -21.75 -0.14 -3.79
C PHE A 169 -21.69 1.22 -4.47
N ILE A 170 -22.38 1.34 -5.60
CA ILE A 170 -22.46 2.56 -6.40
C ILE A 170 -23.94 2.91 -6.56
N ARG A 171 -24.31 4.15 -6.25
CA ARG A 171 -25.58 4.76 -6.65
C ARG A 171 -25.25 5.87 -7.64
N GLY A 172 -25.58 5.63 -8.91
CA GLY A 172 -25.61 6.66 -9.94
C GLY A 172 -26.94 7.42 -9.94
N GLY A 173 -27.06 8.42 -10.81
CA GLY A 173 -28.23 9.30 -10.90
C GLY A 173 -27.79 10.76 -10.91
N LEU A 174 -28.64 11.65 -10.38
CA LEU A 174 -28.31 13.09 -10.25
C LEU A 174 -27.10 13.31 -9.33
N ASP A 175 -26.97 12.49 -8.28
CA ASP A 175 -25.83 12.49 -7.37
C ASP A 175 -25.10 11.15 -7.44
N TYR A 176 -23.78 11.19 -7.65
CA TYR A 176 -22.92 10.01 -7.55
C TYR A 176 -22.59 9.72 -6.08
N ARG A 177 -22.89 8.51 -5.61
CA ARG A 177 -22.45 8.01 -4.30
C ARG A 177 -21.76 6.67 -4.42
N ARG A 178 -20.67 6.52 -3.68
CA ARG A 178 -19.90 5.28 -3.59
C ARG A 178 -19.60 4.99 -2.13
N ILE A 179 -19.90 3.77 -1.69
CA ILE A 179 -19.54 3.29 -0.35
C ILE A 179 -18.85 1.92 -0.45
N GLU A 180 -18.01 1.64 0.54
CA GLU A 180 -17.18 0.43 0.59
C GLU A 180 -17.11 -0.07 2.05
N PRO A 181 -18.16 -0.75 2.52
CA PRO A 181 -18.18 -1.34 3.86
C PRO A 181 -17.19 -2.50 3.98
N ASP A 182 -16.85 -2.88 5.21
CA ASP A 182 -15.90 -3.98 5.44
C ASP A 182 -16.51 -5.34 5.05
N PHE A 183 -17.76 -5.60 5.46
CA PHE A 183 -18.48 -6.81 5.07
C PHE A 183 -19.95 -6.53 4.76
N VAL A 184 -20.49 -7.30 3.81
CA VAL A 184 -21.93 -7.48 3.65
C VAL A 184 -22.28 -8.95 3.77
N LEU A 185 -23.23 -9.26 4.66
CA LEU A 185 -23.69 -10.59 4.98
C LEU A 185 -25.11 -10.77 4.42
N ILE A 186 -25.39 -11.98 3.94
CA ILE A 186 -26.71 -12.37 3.45
C ILE A 186 -27.12 -13.68 4.14
N ARG A 187 -28.25 -13.66 4.83
CA ARG A 187 -28.82 -14.84 5.50
C ARG A 187 -30.34 -14.71 5.58
N ASN A 188 -31.07 -15.78 5.24
CA ASN A 188 -32.54 -15.83 5.32
C ASN A 188 -33.26 -14.65 4.64
N GLY A 189 -32.74 -14.17 3.50
CA GLY A 189 -33.29 -13.01 2.79
C GLY A 189 -33.07 -11.66 3.48
N ILE A 190 -32.21 -11.60 4.49
CA ILE A 190 -31.79 -10.38 5.18
C ILE A 190 -30.39 -10.03 4.72
N MET A 191 -30.18 -8.76 4.36
CA MET A 191 -28.87 -8.19 4.06
C MET A 191 -28.44 -7.32 5.25
N MET A 192 -27.18 -7.50 5.68
CA MET A 192 -26.60 -6.73 6.77
C MET A 192 -25.18 -6.28 6.43
N VAL A 193 -24.88 -5.01 6.60
CA VAL A 193 -23.54 -4.45 6.59
C VAL A 193 -22.91 -4.62 7.98
N VAL A 194 -21.68 -5.09 8.03
CA VAL A 194 -20.87 -5.16 9.25
C VAL A 194 -19.60 -4.34 9.04
N GLU A 195 -19.35 -3.35 9.91
CA GLU A 195 -18.15 -2.50 9.90
C GLU A 195 -17.28 -2.82 11.13
N VAL A 196 -15.97 -2.90 10.93
CA VAL A 196 -14.97 -3.13 11.98
C VAL A 196 -14.33 -1.80 12.35
N ASP A 197 -14.79 -1.20 13.44
CA ASP A 197 -14.30 0.10 13.89
C ASP A 197 -12.99 -0.04 14.68
N GLY A 198 -11.97 0.75 14.33
CA GLY A 198 -10.72 0.83 15.10
C GLY A 198 -10.95 1.33 16.53
N ASP A 199 -10.13 0.88 17.49
CA ASP A 199 -10.27 1.25 18.91
C ASP A 199 -9.94 2.74 19.17
N THR A 200 -9.24 3.39 18.24
CA THR A 200 -9.07 4.84 18.21
C THR A 200 -10.26 5.48 17.51
N VAL A 201 -11.01 6.29 18.25
CA VAL A 201 -12.20 7.03 17.78
C VAL A 201 -11.86 7.79 16.50
N HIS A 202 -12.29 7.27 15.34
CA HIS A 202 -12.33 8.08 14.13
C HIS A 202 -13.34 9.19 14.38
N GLN A 203 -12.87 10.44 14.36
CA GLN A 203 -13.73 11.64 14.34
C GLN A 203 -14.36 11.78 12.94
N GLU A 204 -15.13 10.78 12.50
CA GLU A 204 -16.08 10.99 11.42
C GLU A 204 -17.21 11.84 12.00
N THR A 205 -17.57 12.94 11.36
CA THR A 205 -18.69 13.74 11.87
C THR A 205 -19.97 12.90 11.82
N PRO A 206 -20.92 13.09 12.75
CA PRO A 206 -22.20 12.38 12.70
C PRO A 206 -22.91 12.49 11.34
N ALA A 207 -22.72 13.61 10.63
CA ALA A 207 -23.25 13.83 9.29
C ALA A 207 -22.59 12.94 8.22
N GLU A 208 -21.27 12.75 8.27
CA GLU A 208 -20.54 11.88 7.33
C GLU A 208 -20.84 10.40 7.58
N ALA A 209 -20.87 9.98 8.85
CA ALA A 209 -21.25 8.62 9.24
C ALA A 209 -22.71 8.32 8.85
N HIS A 210 -23.61 9.30 9.03
CA HIS A 210 -25.00 9.20 8.58
C HIS A 210 -25.09 9.14 7.05
N ALA A 211 -24.45 10.05 6.32
CA ALA A 211 -24.48 10.06 4.85
C ALA A 211 -23.96 8.76 4.21
N ARG A 212 -22.95 8.11 4.81
CA ARG A 212 -22.37 6.84 4.35
C ARG A 212 -23.33 5.66 4.54
N THR A 213 -24.04 5.61 5.67
CA THR A 213 -24.96 4.51 6.02
C THR A 213 -26.34 4.67 5.36
N THR A 214 -26.79 5.92 5.19
CA THR A 214 -28.12 6.28 4.64
C THR A 214 -28.36 5.69 3.25
N MET A 215 -27.30 5.50 2.44
CA MET A 215 -27.42 4.95 1.10
C MET A 215 -28.09 3.57 1.09
N LEU A 216 -27.62 2.63 1.91
CA LEU A 216 -28.19 1.27 1.93
C LEU A 216 -29.29 1.10 2.98
N LEU A 217 -29.26 1.89 4.05
CA LEU A 217 -30.25 1.79 5.13
C LEU A 217 -31.68 1.99 4.61
N HIS A 218 -31.91 2.96 3.71
CA HIS A 218 -33.23 3.19 3.10
C HIS A 218 -33.67 2.09 2.12
N GLU A 219 -32.75 1.23 1.67
CA GLU A 219 -33.05 0.06 0.82
C GLU A 219 -33.37 -1.18 1.66
N GLY A 220 -33.50 -1.03 2.98
CA GLY A 220 -33.81 -2.13 3.90
C GLY A 220 -32.60 -2.95 4.35
N VAL A 221 -31.38 -2.46 4.15
CA VAL A 221 -30.14 -3.09 4.63
C VAL A 221 -29.91 -2.75 6.10
N HIS A 222 -29.63 -3.77 6.91
CA HIS A 222 -29.32 -3.60 8.34
C HIS A 222 -27.82 -3.28 8.55
N PHE A 223 -27.47 -2.67 9.67
CA PHE A 223 -26.08 -2.29 9.97
C PHE A 223 -25.69 -2.74 11.38
N GLU A 224 -24.51 -3.31 11.51
CA GLU A 224 -23.87 -3.65 12.78
C GLU A 224 -22.42 -3.15 12.77
N ARG A 225 -21.94 -2.71 13.94
CA ARG A 225 -20.57 -2.24 14.14
C ARG A 225 -19.90 -3.09 15.21
N ILE A 226 -18.71 -3.58 14.92
CA ILE A 226 -17.91 -4.40 15.82
C ILE A 226 -16.60 -3.66 16.08
N ARG A 227 -16.21 -3.54 17.35
CA ARG A 227 -14.90 -2.94 17.68
C ARG A 227 -13.77 -3.88 17.30
N ALA A 228 -12.65 -3.35 16.85
CA ALA A 228 -11.45 -4.14 16.54
C ALA A 228 -11.03 -5.03 17.73
N SER A 229 -11.08 -4.50 18.96
CA SER A 229 -10.80 -5.26 20.20
C SER A 229 -11.76 -6.43 20.48
N GLU A 230 -12.96 -6.45 19.87
CA GLU A 230 -13.92 -7.56 19.95
C GLU A 230 -13.66 -8.67 18.93
N CYS A 231 -12.72 -8.47 17.99
CA CYS A 231 -12.36 -9.44 16.97
C CYS A 231 -10.83 -9.52 16.71
N ASP A 232 -10.02 -9.05 17.65
CA ASP A 232 -8.55 -9.08 17.59
C ASP A 232 -7.93 -10.50 17.72
N SER A 233 -8.74 -11.52 17.99
CA SER A 233 -8.35 -12.93 17.98
C SER A 233 -9.40 -13.80 17.28
N PRO A 234 -9.02 -15.01 16.79
CA PRO A 234 -9.97 -15.95 16.17
C PRO A 234 -11.16 -16.32 17.07
N GLU A 235 -10.92 -16.54 18.37
CA GLU A 235 -11.95 -16.93 19.33
C GLU A 235 -12.93 -15.79 19.61
N LYS A 236 -12.41 -14.57 19.72
CA LYS A 236 -13.21 -13.35 19.89
C LYS A 236 -14.03 -13.05 18.65
N ALA A 237 -13.44 -13.16 17.46
CA ALA A 237 -14.17 -13.00 16.19
C ALA A 237 -15.32 -14.02 16.08
N LYS A 238 -15.09 -15.30 16.42
CA LYS A 238 -16.17 -16.30 16.45
C LYS A 238 -17.33 -15.89 17.36
N LYS A 239 -17.03 -15.40 18.58
CA LYS A 239 -18.06 -14.89 19.50
C LYS A 239 -18.78 -13.65 18.94
N ALA A 240 -18.08 -12.76 18.25
CA ALA A 240 -18.69 -11.60 17.60
C ALA A 240 -19.65 -12.03 16.49
N VAL A 241 -19.27 -13.03 15.68
CA VAL A 241 -20.17 -13.61 14.66
C VAL A 241 -21.39 -14.29 15.28
N GLU A 242 -21.23 -15.00 16.39
CA GLU A 242 -22.36 -15.57 17.14
C GLU A 242 -23.36 -14.49 17.57
N LYS A 243 -22.89 -13.33 18.06
CA LYS A 243 -23.77 -12.18 18.37
C LYS A 243 -24.49 -11.67 17.13
N ILE A 244 -23.80 -11.52 15.99
CA ILE A 244 -24.40 -11.08 14.72
C ILE A 244 -25.50 -12.05 14.26
N LEU A 245 -25.29 -13.35 14.41
CA LEU A 245 -26.29 -14.36 14.07
C LEU A 245 -27.56 -14.22 14.93
N LEU A 246 -27.43 -13.92 16.22
CA LEU A 246 -28.59 -13.63 17.08
C LEU A 246 -29.37 -12.40 16.59
N VAL A 247 -28.69 -11.39 16.04
CA VAL A 247 -29.34 -10.22 15.44
C VAL A 247 -30.12 -10.64 14.19
N PHE A 248 -29.55 -11.46 13.32
CA PHE A 248 -30.26 -12.02 12.16
C PHE A 248 -31.53 -12.77 12.57
N ASP A 249 -31.44 -13.63 13.58
CA ASP A 249 -32.59 -14.43 14.05
C ASP A 249 -33.70 -13.53 14.62
N LYS A 250 -33.32 -12.47 15.34
CA LYS A 250 -34.26 -11.47 15.85
C LYS A 250 -34.97 -10.71 14.72
N ILE A 251 -34.22 -10.27 13.70
CA ILE A 251 -34.80 -9.57 12.54
C ILE A 251 -35.71 -10.51 11.76
N HIS A 252 -35.30 -11.75 11.55
CA HIS A 252 -36.08 -12.75 10.81
C HIS A 252 -37.40 -13.05 11.51
N SER A 253 -37.38 -13.18 12.84
CA SER A 253 -38.58 -13.44 13.64
C SER A 253 -39.56 -12.26 13.71
N ALA A 254 -39.12 -11.06 13.33
CA ALA A 254 -39.92 -9.85 13.31
C ALA A 254 -40.55 -9.53 11.94
N ARG A 255 -40.27 -10.35 10.92
CA ARG A 255 -40.86 -10.27 9.57
C ARG A 255 -42.03 -11.23 9.43
#